data_AF-E0VKM6-F1
#
_entry.id   AF-E0VKM6-F1
#
_cell.length_a   1.000
_cell.length_b   1.000
_cell.length_c   1.000
_cell.angle_alpha   90.00
_cell.angle_beta   90.00
_cell.angle_gamma   90.00
#
_symmetry.space_group_name_H-M   'P 1'
#
loop_
_entity.id
_entity.type
_entity.pdbx_description
1 polymer ?
#
loop_
_entity_poly.entity_id
_entity_poly.type
_entity_poly.pdbx_seq_one_letter_code
_entity_poly.pdbx_strand_id
1 'polypeptide(L)'
;MNTQKCDQTFVSRPNGPQNGTFTAPNFSNLGGHSRQCIYTFVAGPKQRVEIVFSQFSLRGTPPECVHEYMDVYSEVQKPDATELINSPFGGRYCGPIPPRRRISLFRIIVLGFYTDKNNTTPDLFTGKYTFINDSEYEIGAPIKNSPCSFIIQATKKRTGVLLSPTYPGSYPKDLFCSYQFLGQPNQRVRVEFRDFDLFFGGPHCPFDYVKVYDGLDNTSAVIGTYCGQQRNLVLYSSDNY
;
A
#
# COMPACT_ATOMS: atom_id res chain seq x y z
N MET A 1 26.19 -7.74 -25.27
CA MET A 1 24.77 -7.77 -24.87
C MET A 1 24.73 -7.66 -23.36
N ASN A 2 24.10 -6.61 -22.82
CA ASN A 2 24.16 -6.28 -21.39
C ASN A 2 23.20 -7.19 -20.62
N THR A 3 23.70 -8.20 -19.91
CA THR A 3 22.90 -9.11 -19.09
C THR A 3 22.28 -8.32 -17.94
N GLN A 4 20.96 -8.17 -17.93
CA GLN A 4 20.24 -7.50 -16.86
C GLN A 4 20.46 -8.29 -15.55
N LYS A 5 20.96 -7.61 -14.51
CA LYS A 5 21.18 -8.24 -13.21
C LYS A 5 19.84 -8.72 -12.64
N CYS A 6 19.87 -9.89 -12.01
CA CYS A 6 18.73 -10.49 -11.32
C CYS A 6 18.18 -9.54 -10.26
N ASP A 7 19.03 -9.08 -9.33
CA ASP A 7 18.64 -8.07 -8.35
C ASP A 7 18.72 -6.67 -8.96
N GLN A 8 17.69 -5.85 -8.71
CA GLN A 8 17.55 -4.52 -9.26
C GLN A 8 17.07 -3.53 -8.19
N THR A 9 17.70 -2.35 -8.14
CA THR A 9 17.34 -1.29 -7.21
C THR A 9 17.02 -0.01 -7.97
N PHE A 10 15.83 0.53 -7.73
CA PHE A 10 15.34 1.77 -8.32
C PHE A 10 15.22 2.82 -7.22
N VAL A 11 15.97 3.91 -7.33
CA VAL A 11 16.02 4.95 -6.30
C VAL A 11 15.62 6.29 -6.90
N SER A 12 14.65 6.96 -6.27
CA SER A 12 14.35 8.35 -6.59
C SER A 12 15.52 9.23 -6.14
N ARG A 13 16.18 9.86 -7.12
CA ARG A 13 17.30 10.79 -6.91
C ARG A 13 16.94 12.15 -7.50
N PRO A 14 17.52 13.25 -7.00
CA PRO A 14 17.42 14.55 -7.66
C PRO A 14 17.83 14.43 -9.13
N ASN A 15 16.97 14.92 -10.04
CA ASN A 15 17.14 14.82 -11.50
C ASN A 15 17.20 13.39 -12.08
N GLY A 16 16.85 12.38 -11.29
CA GLY A 16 16.72 11.00 -11.74
C GLY A 16 15.31 10.68 -12.28
N PRO A 17 15.15 9.50 -12.91
CA PRO A 17 13.86 9.06 -13.44
C PRO A 17 12.83 8.93 -12.30
N GLN A 18 11.68 9.57 -12.48
CA GLN A 18 10.56 9.51 -11.53
C GLN A 18 9.61 8.34 -11.78
N ASN A 19 9.76 7.66 -12.91
CA ASN A 19 9.03 6.44 -13.25
C ASN A 19 9.89 5.58 -14.17
N GLY A 20 9.48 4.35 -14.37
CA GLY A 20 10.14 3.42 -15.28
C GLY A 20 9.45 2.08 -15.31
N THR A 21 10.06 1.14 -16.03
CA THR A 21 9.57 -0.23 -16.14
C THR A 21 10.55 -1.20 -15.51
N PHE A 22 10.03 -2.28 -14.95
CA PHE A 22 10.80 -3.43 -14.50
C PHE A 22 10.22 -4.69 -15.12
N THR A 23 11.08 -5.65 -15.40
CA THR A 23 10.72 -6.89 -16.09
C THR A 23 11.37 -8.07 -15.39
N ALA A 24 10.87 -9.27 -15.70
CA ALA A 24 11.60 -10.49 -15.37
C ALA A 24 13.03 -10.42 -15.92
N PRO A 25 14.02 -10.95 -15.20
CA PRO A 25 15.39 -10.95 -15.69
C PRO A 25 15.47 -11.90 -16.88
N ASN A 26 16.27 -11.57 -17.89
CA ASN A 26 16.63 -12.54 -18.91
C ASN A 26 17.84 -13.32 -18.41
N PHE A 27 17.62 -14.53 -17.90
CA PHE A 27 18.71 -15.39 -17.46
C PHE A 27 18.57 -16.83 -17.98
N SER A 28 19.72 -17.47 -18.21
CA SER A 28 19.86 -18.89 -18.50
C SER A 28 20.71 -19.55 -17.41
N ASN A 29 20.11 -20.43 -16.65
CA ASN A 29 20.69 -21.11 -15.50
C ASN A 29 21.14 -22.51 -15.92
N LEU A 30 22.43 -22.60 -16.25
CA LEU A 30 23.07 -23.83 -16.72
C LEU A 30 23.26 -24.88 -15.61
N GLY A 31 23.13 -24.48 -14.34
CA GLY A 31 23.31 -25.36 -13.17
C GLY A 31 22.02 -25.94 -12.58
N GLY A 32 20.85 -25.55 -13.10
CA GLY A 32 19.55 -26.07 -12.64
C GLY A 32 19.15 -25.67 -11.21
N HIS A 33 19.84 -24.69 -10.61
CA HIS A 33 19.51 -24.21 -9.27
C HIS A 33 18.27 -23.31 -9.29
N SER A 34 17.52 -23.23 -8.19
CA SER A 34 16.50 -22.19 -8.07
C SER A 34 17.14 -20.80 -7.97
N ARG A 35 16.41 -19.78 -8.43
CA ARG A 35 16.85 -18.39 -8.42
C ARG A 35 15.83 -17.53 -7.72
N GLN A 36 16.32 -16.64 -6.87
CA GLN A 36 15.55 -15.56 -6.27
C GLN A 36 16.15 -14.22 -6.68
N CYS A 37 15.31 -13.32 -7.19
CA CYS A 37 15.67 -11.97 -7.61
C CYS A 37 14.89 -10.95 -6.78
N ILE A 38 15.59 -9.95 -6.26
CA ILE A 38 15.02 -8.90 -5.42
C ILE A 38 14.96 -7.58 -6.19
N TYR A 39 13.75 -7.01 -6.25
CA TYR A 39 13.50 -5.68 -6.82
C TYR A 39 13.18 -4.71 -5.70
N THR A 40 14.05 -3.73 -5.48
CA THR A 40 13.90 -2.75 -4.40
C THR A 40 13.62 -1.37 -4.98
N PHE A 41 12.50 -0.77 -4.60
CA PHE A 41 12.09 0.57 -5.02
C PHE A 41 12.17 1.51 -3.82
N VAL A 42 12.98 2.57 -3.91
CA VAL A 42 13.23 3.51 -2.81
C VAL A 42 12.85 4.92 -3.24
N ALA A 43 11.72 5.41 -2.74
CA ALA A 43 11.23 6.75 -2.98
C ALA A 43 12.08 7.80 -2.25
N GLY A 44 12.08 9.03 -2.76
CA GLY A 44 12.75 10.17 -2.13
C GLY A 44 12.03 10.61 -0.86
N PRO A 45 12.55 11.62 -0.15
CA PRO A 45 11.78 12.31 0.88
C PRO A 45 10.48 12.86 0.28
N LYS A 46 9.37 12.79 1.04
CA LYS A 46 8.03 13.24 0.61
C LYS A 46 7.50 12.52 -0.63
N GLN A 47 7.89 11.26 -0.80
CA GLN A 47 7.45 10.43 -1.90
C GLN A 47 7.13 9.02 -1.44
N ARG A 48 6.25 8.37 -2.20
CA ARG A 48 5.90 6.96 -2.09
C ARG A 48 6.16 6.26 -3.42
N VAL A 49 6.17 4.94 -3.39
CA VAL A 49 6.30 4.10 -4.57
C VAL A 49 4.91 3.60 -4.97
N GLU A 50 4.53 3.80 -6.22
CA GLU A 50 3.41 3.11 -6.86
C GLU A 50 3.95 2.01 -7.79
N ILE A 51 3.37 0.82 -7.75
CA ILE A 51 3.66 -0.30 -8.66
C ILE A 51 2.36 -0.81 -9.29
N VAL A 52 2.40 -0.97 -10.62
CA VAL A 52 1.34 -1.58 -11.42
C VAL A 52 1.96 -2.59 -12.38
N PHE A 53 1.50 -3.84 -12.35
CA PHE A 53 1.87 -4.85 -13.34
C PHE A 53 1.03 -4.67 -14.61
N SER A 54 1.68 -4.68 -15.77
CA SER A 54 1.03 -4.69 -17.09
C SER A 54 0.99 -6.08 -17.69
N GLN A 55 1.89 -6.97 -17.26
CA GLN A 55 1.96 -8.38 -17.67
C GLN A 55 2.42 -9.22 -16.50
N PHE A 56 1.81 -10.39 -16.32
CA PHE A 56 2.15 -11.32 -15.24
C PHE A 56 1.67 -12.72 -15.61
N SER A 57 2.58 -13.69 -15.70
CA SER A 57 2.26 -15.06 -16.09
C SER A 57 3.23 -16.05 -15.45
N LEU A 58 3.27 -16.07 -14.11
CA LEU A 58 4.14 -16.99 -13.37
C LEU A 58 3.55 -18.40 -13.35
N ARG A 59 4.40 -19.44 -13.38
CA ARG A 59 3.96 -20.83 -13.23
C ARG A 59 3.41 -21.10 -11.84
N GLY A 60 2.17 -21.59 -11.79
CA GLY A 60 1.52 -22.04 -10.56
C GLY A 60 0.05 -21.69 -10.56
N THR A 61 -0.67 -22.25 -9.58
CA THR A 61 -2.09 -21.97 -9.37
C THR A 61 -2.26 -21.56 -7.91
N PRO A 62 -2.69 -20.32 -7.62
CA PRO A 62 -2.93 -19.91 -6.24
C PRO A 62 -3.91 -20.85 -5.53
N PRO A 63 -3.71 -21.18 -4.24
CA PRO A 63 -2.66 -20.66 -3.34
C PRO A 63 -1.31 -21.38 -3.46
N GLU A 64 -1.21 -22.45 -4.25
CA GLU A 64 -0.03 -23.31 -4.39
C GLU A 64 0.98 -22.71 -5.38
N CYS A 65 1.71 -21.69 -4.90
CA CYS A 65 2.75 -20.99 -5.65
C CYS A 65 4.15 -21.44 -5.23
N VAL A 66 4.55 -22.68 -5.59
CA VAL A 66 5.81 -23.30 -5.13
C VAL A 66 6.95 -23.22 -6.15
N HIS A 67 6.63 -23.15 -7.44
CA HIS A 67 7.61 -23.22 -8.52
C HIS A 67 8.05 -21.84 -9.01
N GLU A 68 7.09 -20.94 -9.24
CA GLU A 68 7.36 -19.54 -9.52
C GLU A 68 6.41 -18.69 -8.69
N TYR A 69 6.94 -17.63 -8.10
CA TYR A 69 6.12 -16.70 -7.34
C TYR A 69 6.73 -15.31 -7.25
N MET A 70 5.86 -14.34 -7.01
CA MET A 70 6.20 -12.98 -6.64
C MET A 70 5.71 -12.73 -5.22
N ASP A 71 6.64 -12.49 -4.30
CA ASP A 71 6.36 -12.00 -2.96
C ASP A 71 6.38 -10.47 -2.95
N VAL A 72 5.39 -9.86 -2.30
CA VAL A 72 5.20 -8.41 -2.29
C VAL A 72 5.29 -7.86 -0.86
N TYR A 73 6.17 -6.89 -0.65
CA TYR A 73 6.35 -6.19 0.63
C TYR A 73 6.18 -4.68 0.42
N SER A 74 5.04 -4.13 0.82
CA SER A 74 4.69 -2.70 0.62
C SER A 74 4.82 -1.82 1.86
N GLU A 75 5.17 -2.41 3.01
CA GLU A 75 5.18 -1.77 4.33
C GLU A 75 6.60 -1.67 4.90
N VAL A 76 7.61 -1.71 4.03
CA VAL A 76 9.02 -1.72 4.38
C VAL A 76 9.46 -0.32 4.83
N GLN A 77 10.02 -0.21 6.04
CA GLN A 77 10.48 1.08 6.60
C GLN A 77 11.92 1.41 6.20
N LYS A 78 12.82 0.43 6.24
CA LYS A 78 14.23 0.55 5.85
C LYS A 78 14.62 -0.52 4.83
N PRO A 79 15.59 -0.24 3.97
CA PRO A 79 15.98 -1.14 2.88
C PRO A 79 16.86 -2.32 3.31
N ASP A 80 16.95 -2.64 4.62
CA ASP A 80 17.81 -3.72 5.12
C ASP A 80 17.12 -5.10 5.00
N ALA A 81 17.90 -6.14 4.71
CA ALA A 81 17.43 -7.51 4.54
C ALA A 81 16.78 -8.07 5.82
N THR A 82 17.25 -7.65 7.00
CA THR A 82 16.61 -8.02 8.28
C THR A 82 15.20 -7.44 8.42
N GLU A 83 14.92 -6.28 7.82
CA GLU A 83 13.58 -5.70 7.85
C GLU A 83 12.61 -6.41 6.90
N LEU A 84 13.08 -7.09 5.84
CA LEU A 84 12.20 -7.88 4.98
C LEU A 84 11.59 -9.10 5.68
N ILE A 85 12.31 -9.67 6.64
CA ILE A 85 11.83 -10.81 7.45
C ILE A 85 10.73 -10.33 8.42
N ASN A 86 10.84 -9.10 8.91
CA ASN A 86 9.93 -8.52 9.90
C ASN A 86 8.81 -7.68 9.26
N SER A 87 8.92 -7.35 7.97
CA SER A 87 7.93 -6.55 7.26
C SER A 87 6.66 -7.38 7.03
N PRO A 88 5.46 -6.80 7.26
CA PRO A 88 4.21 -7.48 6.97
C PRO A 88 4.18 -8.05 5.55
N PHE A 89 3.83 -9.33 5.45
CA PHE A 89 3.80 -10.04 4.18
C PHE A 89 2.56 -9.64 3.37
N GLY A 90 2.78 -8.91 2.28
CA GLY A 90 1.73 -8.37 1.41
C GLY A 90 1.08 -9.42 0.49
N GLY A 91 1.68 -10.60 0.37
CA GLY A 91 1.13 -11.77 -0.32
C GLY A 91 2.11 -12.43 -1.30
N ARG A 92 1.85 -13.72 -1.59
CA ARG A 92 2.51 -14.52 -2.63
C ARG A 92 1.61 -14.64 -3.85
N TYR A 93 2.15 -14.39 -5.03
CA TYR A 93 1.38 -14.38 -6.28
C TYR A 93 2.01 -15.29 -7.33
N CYS A 94 1.18 -16.08 -8.00
CA CYS A 94 1.54 -16.87 -9.18
C CYS A 94 0.33 -16.98 -10.12
N GLY A 95 0.52 -17.63 -11.27
CA GLY A 95 -0.49 -17.72 -12.32
C GLY A 95 -0.57 -16.43 -13.15
N PRO A 96 -1.69 -16.25 -13.89
CA PRO A 96 -1.86 -15.12 -14.81
C PRO A 96 -2.42 -13.84 -14.15
N ILE A 97 -2.81 -13.90 -12.87
CA ILE A 97 -3.45 -12.78 -12.18
C ILE A 97 -2.38 -12.01 -11.38
N PRO A 98 -2.04 -10.76 -11.77
CA PRO A 98 -1.05 -9.99 -11.04
C PRO A 98 -1.56 -9.56 -9.66
N PRO A 99 -0.64 -9.18 -8.75
CA PRO A 99 -1.01 -8.39 -7.59
C PRO A 99 -1.77 -7.12 -8.03
N ARG A 100 -2.80 -6.72 -7.25
CA ARG A 100 -3.42 -5.40 -7.42
C ARG A 100 -2.36 -4.30 -7.25
N ARG A 101 -2.66 -3.11 -7.78
CA ARG A 101 -1.84 -1.89 -7.61
C ARG A 101 -1.35 -1.76 -6.16
N ARG A 102 -0.07 -1.48 -6.01
CA ARG A 102 0.56 -1.28 -4.69
C ARG A 102 1.04 0.14 -4.56
N ILE A 103 0.76 0.73 -3.41
CA ILE A 103 1.33 2.00 -2.97
C ILE A 103 2.01 1.74 -1.64
N SER A 104 3.25 2.18 -1.47
CA SER A 104 3.98 1.99 -0.22
C SER A 104 3.32 2.77 0.93
N LEU A 105 3.27 2.16 2.11
CA LEU A 105 2.91 2.88 3.34
C LEU A 105 4.01 3.88 3.73
N PHE A 106 5.26 3.49 3.54
CA PHE A 106 6.45 4.32 3.74
C PHE A 106 7.08 4.66 2.38
N ARG A 107 8.41 4.59 2.27
CA ARG A 107 9.15 4.99 1.07
C ARG A 107 9.61 3.80 0.23
N ILE A 108 9.33 2.57 0.64
CA ILE A 108 9.96 1.38 0.06
C ILE A 108 8.90 0.35 -0.32
N ILE A 109 9.04 -0.20 -1.53
CA ILE A 109 8.44 -1.49 -1.90
C ILE A 109 9.56 -2.44 -2.27
N VAL A 110 9.44 -3.68 -1.83
CA VAL A 110 10.31 -4.78 -2.25
C VAL A 110 9.47 -5.88 -2.88
N LEU A 111 9.92 -6.38 -4.02
CA LEU A 111 9.36 -7.53 -4.70
C LEU A 111 10.39 -8.65 -4.75
N GLY A 112 10.00 -9.86 -4.33
CA GLY A 112 10.83 -11.06 -4.40
C GLY A 112 10.31 -12.00 -5.47
N PHE A 113 11.02 -12.12 -6.59
CA PHE A 113 10.70 -13.08 -7.64
C PHE A 113 11.49 -14.37 -7.44
N TYR A 114 10.80 -15.50 -7.31
CA TYR A 114 11.41 -16.82 -7.28
C TYR A 114 11.03 -17.62 -8.52
N THR A 115 11.98 -18.40 -9.02
CA THR A 115 11.75 -19.39 -10.07
C THR A 115 12.77 -20.52 -9.97
N ASP A 116 12.33 -21.73 -10.29
CA ASP A 116 13.15 -22.91 -10.50
C ASP A 116 13.32 -23.25 -11.99
N LYS A 117 12.92 -22.36 -12.91
CA LYS A 117 13.18 -22.54 -14.35
C LYS A 117 14.65 -22.32 -14.66
N ASN A 118 15.13 -23.10 -15.63
CA ASN A 118 16.46 -22.88 -16.20
C ASN A 118 16.53 -21.55 -16.94
N ASN A 119 15.52 -21.22 -17.75
CA ASN A 119 15.53 -19.99 -18.54
C ASN A 119 14.30 -19.14 -18.25
N THR A 120 14.51 -17.84 -18.17
CA THR A 120 13.44 -16.84 -18.07
C THR A 120 13.62 -15.75 -19.11
N THR A 121 12.50 -15.15 -19.48
CA THR A 121 12.42 -14.11 -20.51
C THR A 121 11.60 -12.92 -19.96
N PRO A 122 11.82 -11.69 -20.45
CA PRO A 122 11.17 -10.49 -19.89
C PRO A 122 9.63 -10.47 -19.95
N ASP A 123 9.01 -11.28 -20.81
CA ASP A 123 7.56 -11.44 -20.96
C ASP A 123 6.91 -12.19 -19.78
N LEU A 124 7.69 -12.82 -18.90
CA LEU A 124 7.16 -13.52 -17.74
C LEU A 124 6.40 -12.57 -16.78
N PHE A 125 6.94 -11.37 -16.57
CA PHE A 125 6.21 -10.26 -15.99
C PHE A 125 6.84 -8.92 -16.42
N THR A 126 5.98 -7.92 -16.58
CA THR A 126 6.37 -6.53 -16.78
C THR A 126 5.51 -5.65 -15.89
N GLY A 127 6.13 -4.68 -15.23
CA GLY A 127 5.44 -3.68 -14.44
C GLY A 127 6.04 -2.29 -14.62
N LYS A 128 5.27 -1.30 -14.22
CA LYS A 128 5.66 0.11 -14.15
C LYS A 128 5.76 0.52 -12.68
N TYR A 129 6.80 1.26 -12.35
CA TYR A 129 6.92 1.95 -11.07
C TYR A 129 6.83 3.46 -11.28
N THR A 130 6.29 4.16 -10.29
CA THR A 130 6.23 5.63 -10.23
C THR A 130 6.58 6.09 -8.82
N PHE A 131 7.43 7.09 -8.68
CA PHE A 131 7.62 7.81 -7.42
C PHE A 131 6.60 8.93 -7.35
N ILE A 132 5.58 8.75 -6.51
CA ILE A 132 4.46 9.67 -6.35
C ILE A 132 4.68 10.57 -5.14
N ASN A 133 4.09 11.76 -5.14
CA ASN A 133 4.11 12.66 -3.99
C ASN A 133 3.25 12.09 -2.85
N ASP A 134 3.69 12.17 -1.61
CA ASP A 134 2.95 11.65 -0.45
C ASP A 134 2.00 12.66 0.22
N SER A 135 1.98 13.91 -0.25
CA SER A 135 1.14 14.99 0.31
C SER A 135 -0.35 14.68 0.33
N GLU A 136 -0.85 13.81 -0.54
CA GLU A 136 -2.25 13.37 -0.53
C GLU A 136 -2.59 12.50 0.70
N TYR A 137 -1.60 11.85 1.30
CA TYR A 137 -1.72 11.04 2.51
C TYR A 137 -1.41 11.83 3.79
N GLU A 138 -0.77 13.00 3.68
CA GLU A 138 -0.48 13.91 4.80
C GLU A 138 -1.61 14.95 4.97
N ILE A 139 -2.69 14.55 5.64
CA ILE A 139 -3.92 15.37 5.68
C ILE A 139 -4.04 16.32 6.88
N GLY A 140 -3.11 16.26 7.84
CA GLY A 140 -3.17 17.04 9.06
C GLY A 140 -1.86 17.00 9.85
N ALA A 141 -1.90 17.40 11.12
CA ALA A 141 -0.76 17.27 12.01
C ALA A 141 -0.58 15.79 12.42
N PRO A 142 0.60 15.18 12.21
CA PRO A 142 0.80 13.76 12.50
C PRO A 142 0.78 13.48 13.99
N ILE A 143 0.20 12.34 14.37
CA ILE A 143 0.26 11.81 15.74
C ILE A 143 1.52 10.95 15.88
N LYS A 144 2.24 11.10 17.00
CA LYS A 144 3.47 10.32 17.28
C LYS A 144 3.18 8.82 17.27
N ASN A 145 4.17 8.04 16.84
CA ASN A 145 4.13 6.56 16.80
C ASN A 145 3.00 5.97 15.94
N SER A 146 2.44 6.74 15.01
CA SER A 146 1.50 6.23 14.02
C SER A 146 1.94 6.61 12.60
N PRO A 147 1.88 5.69 11.62
CA PRO A 147 2.21 5.99 10.23
C PRO A 147 1.08 6.73 9.47
N CYS A 148 -0.12 6.81 10.06
CA CYS A 148 -1.33 7.25 9.34
C CYS A 148 -2.35 8.02 10.21
N SER A 149 -2.01 8.36 11.45
CA SER A 149 -2.92 9.10 12.34
C SER A 149 -2.66 10.59 12.31
N PHE A 150 -3.73 11.39 12.22
CA PHE A 150 -3.64 12.85 12.06
C PHE A 150 -4.69 13.60 12.87
N ILE A 151 -4.32 14.81 13.28
CA ILE A 151 -5.22 15.84 13.80
C ILE A 151 -5.47 16.87 12.70
N ILE A 152 -6.73 17.03 12.30
CA ILE A 152 -7.18 17.93 11.24
C ILE A 152 -7.90 19.12 11.87
N GLN A 153 -7.26 20.28 11.84
CA GLN A 153 -7.81 21.51 12.41
C GLN A 153 -8.46 22.39 11.32
N ALA A 154 -9.70 22.81 11.53
CA ALA A 154 -10.45 23.66 10.60
C ALA A 154 -9.78 25.03 10.36
N THR A 155 -8.94 25.50 11.29
CA THR A 155 -8.14 26.72 11.12
C THR A 155 -7.03 26.57 10.09
N LYS A 156 -6.51 25.35 9.89
CA LYS A 156 -5.48 25.03 8.90
C LYS A 156 -6.09 24.55 7.59
N LYS A 157 -7.10 23.68 7.67
CA LYS A 157 -7.73 23.04 6.51
C LYS A 157 -9.20 22.77 6.80
N ARG A 158 -10.09 23.50 6.12
CA ARG A 158 -11.56 23.39 6.30
C ARG A 158 -12.19 22.23 5.52
N THR A 159 -11.59 21.86 4.39
CA THR A 159 -12.06 20.79 3.52
C THR A 159 -10.88 20.00 2.98
N GLY A 160 -11.10 18.73 2.65
CA GLY A 160 -10.06 17.86 2.15
C GLY A 160 -10.58 16.49 1.77
N VAL A 161 -9.69 15.68 1.21
CA VAL A 161 -9.93 14.27 0.93
C VAL A 161 -9.20 13.45 1.98
N LEU A 162 -9.88 12.45 2.52
CA LEU A 162 -9.31 11.43 3.37
C LEU A 162 -9.12 10.18 2.51
N LEU A 163 -7.90 9.64 2.50
CA LEU A 163 -7.56 8.41 1.82
C LEU A 163 -7.13 7.38 2.86
N SER A 164 -7.45 6.10 2.63
CA SER A 164 -6.78 5.05 3.39
C SER A 164 -5.28 5.07 3.04
N PRO A 165 -4.39 4.62 3.95
CA PRO A 165 -2.96 4.92 3.87
C PRO A 165 -2.22 4.40 2.65
N THR A 166 -2.84 3.60 1.78
CA THR A 166 -2.25 3.12 0.52
C THR A 166 -3.24 3.17 -0.65
N TYR A 167 -4.38 3.87 -0.50
CA TYR A 167 -5.38 4.03 -1.57
C TYR A 167 -4.75 4.65 -2.84
N PRO A 168 -5.12 4.22 -4.06
CA PRO A 168 -6.10 3.18 -4.42
C PRO A 168 -5.52 1.75 -4.43
N GLY A 169 -4.38 1.52 -3.79
CA GLY A 169 -3.84 0.18 -3.55
C GLY A 169 -4.54 -0.54 -2.39
N SER A 170 -4.08 -1.75 -2.09
CA SER A 170 -4.57 -2.55 -0.96
C SER A 170 -4.13 -1.95 0.37
N TYR A 171 -5.07 -1.83 1.31
CA TYR A 171 -4.77 -1.37 2.67
C TYR A 171 -3.86 -2.40 3.41
N PRO A 172 -2.89 -1.93 4.21
CA PRO A 172 -2.06 -2.77 5.07
C PRO A 172 -2.85 -3.60 6.07
N LYS A 173 -2.31 -4.75 6.45
CA LYS A 173 -2.87 -5.56 7.55
C LYS A 173 -2.46 -4.98 8.90
N ASP A 174 -3.24 -5.28 9.93
CA ASP A 174 -2.94 -4.93 11.33
C ASP A 174 -2.64 -3.43 11.55
N LEU A 175 -3.25 -2.58 10.72
CA LEU A 175 -3.02 -1.15 10.72
C LEU A 175 -4.10 -0.42 11.49
N PHE A 176 -3.69 0.39 12.47
CA PHE A 176 -4.56 1.29 13.20
C PHE A 176 -4.28 2.74 12.82
N CYS A 177 -5.29 3.42 12.27
CA CYS A 177 -5.25 4.84 11.94
C CYS A 177 -6.36 5.58 12.67
N SER A 178 -6.07 6.81 13.09
CA SER A 178 -7.05 7.70 13.75
C SER A 178 -7.01 9.08 13.12
N TYR A 179 -8.18 9.62 12.82
CA TYR A 179 -8.34 10.93 12.21
C TYR A 179 -9.24 11.77 13.12
N GLN A 180 -8.65 12.75 13.80
CA GLN A 180 -9.37 13.63 14.72
C GLN A 180 -9.69 14.94 14.01
N PHE A 181 -10.97 15.24 13.83
CA PHE A 181 -11.43 16.47 13.21
C PHE A 181 -11.74 17.51 14.29
N LEU A 182 -11.15 18.70 14.18
CA LEU A 182 -11.33 19.79 15.14
C LEU A 182 -11.86 21.03 14.42
N GLY A 183 -13.17 21.21 14.48
CA GLY A 183 -13.92 22.37 14.03
C GLY A 183 -13.81 23.58 14.96
N GLN A 184 -14.22 24.75 14.49
CA GLN A 184 -14.40 25.95 15.30
C GLN A 184 -15.80 25.99 15.93
N PRO A 185 -16.02 26.82 16.97
CA PRO A 185 -17.37 27.03 17.50
C PRO A 185 -18.39 27.34 16.40
N ASN A 186 -19.57 26.74 16.50
CA ASN A 186 -20.66 26.81 15.51
C ASN A 186 -20.33 26.15 14.14
N GLN A 187 -19.36 25.25 14.08
CA GLN A 187 -19.12 24.39 12.93
C GLN A 187 -19.47 22.93 13.25
N ARG A 188 -19.81 22.17 12.21
CA ARG A 188 -19.99 20.71 12.27
C ARG A 188 -19.13 20.06 11.21
N VAL A 189 -18.64 18.87 11.50
CA VAL A 189 -17.85 18.05 10.59
C VAL A 189 -18.81 17.24 9.72
N ARG A 190 -18.58 17.23 8.41
CA ARG A 190 -19.27 16.37 7.45
C ARG A 190 -18.25 15.43 6.81
N VAL A 191 -18.45 14.13 6.96
CA VAL A 191 -17.62 13.09 6.31
C VAL A 191 -18.48 12.38 5.27
N GLU A 192 -17.96 12.27 4.05
CA GLU A 192 -18.62 11.58 2.94
C GLU A 192 -17.66 10.53 2.39
N PHE A 193 -18.04 9.26 2.47
CA PHE A 193 -17.29 8.16 1.89
C PHE A 193 -17.74 7.92 0.45
N ARG A 194 -16.83 8.19 -0.50
CA ARG A 194 -17.07 8.04 -1.94
C ARG A 194 -16.68 6.67 -2.47
N ASP A 195 -15.65 6.08 -1.87
CA ASP A 195 -15.20 4.73 -2.11
C ASP A 195 -14.90 4.09 -0.76
N PHE A 196 -15.57 2.99 -0.47
CA PHE A 196 -15.49 2.30 0.81
C PHE A 196 -15.71 0.81 0.57
N ASP A 197 -14.63 0.05 0.72
CA ASP A 197 -14.63 -1.40 0.61
C ASP A 197 -13.62 -1.96 1.61
N LEU A 198 -14.16 -2.53 2.70
CA LEU A 198 -13.39 -3.26 3.71
C LEU A 198 -13.88 -4.69 3.77
N PHE A 199 -13.06 -5.61 4.28
CA PHE A 199 -13.50 -6.98 4.50
C PHE A 199 -14.74 -7.01 5.42
N PHE A 200 -15.87 -7.51 4.91
CA PHE A 200 -17.14 -7.49 5.65
C PHE A 200 -17.07 -8.31 6.93
N GLY A 201 -16.58 -9.54 6.86
CA GLY A 201 -16.28 -10.34 8.05
C GLY A 201 -17.48 -10.83 8.89
N GLY A 202 -18.66 -10.22 8.74
CA GLY A 202 -19.87 -10.53 9.48
C GLY A 202 -20.53 -9.29 10.11
N PRO A 203 -21.67 -9.46 10.78
CA PRO A 203 -22.34 -8.37 11.50
C PRO A 203 -21.41 -7.70 12.51
N HIS A 204 -21.57 -6.39 12.70
CA HIS A 204 -20.75 -5.56 13.59
C HIS A 204 -19.26 -5.44 13.24
N CYS A 205 -18.85 -5.90 12.05
CA CYS A 205 -17.51 -5.69 11.50
C CYS A 205 -16.37 -6.20 12.41
N PRO A 206 -16.29 -7.52 12.64
CA PRO A 206 -15.39 -8.09 13.66
C PRO A 206 -13.90 -8.08 13.26
N PHE A 207 -13.57 -7.79 12.00
CA PHE A 207 -12.19 -7.76 11.50
C PHE A 207 -11.82 -6.32 11.10
N ASP A 208 -12.06 -5.96 9.84
CA ASP A 208 -11.73 -4.63 9.31
C ASP A 208 -12.91 -3.69 9.49
N TYR A 209 -12.67 -2.50 10.06
CA TYR A 209 -13.74 -1.52 10.26
C TYR A 209 -13.24 -0.08 10.28
N VAL A 210 -14.15 0.84 9.95
CA VAL A 210 -14.07 2.24 10.34
C VAL A 210 -15.10 2.49 11.42
N LYS A 211 -14.65 2.96 12.59
CA LYS A 211 -15.52 3.33 13.70
C LYS A 211 -15.47 4.83 13.90
N VAL A 212 -16.65 5.45 13.94
CA VAL A 212 -16.79 6.90 13.99
C VAL A 212 -17.39 7.28 15.33
N TYR A 213 -16.72 8.21 16.01
CA TYR A 213 -17.09 8.75 17.31
C TYR A 213 -17.54 10.19 17.14
N ASP A 214 -18.60 10.58 17.83
CA ASP A 214 -19.12 11.95 17.87
C ASP A 214 -18.59 12.62 19.14
N GLY A 215 -17.37 13.14 19.06
CA GLY A 215 -16.63 13.53 20.25
C GLY A 215 -15.14 13.73 20.02
N LEU A 216 -14.47 14.20 21.07
CA LEU A 216 -13.03 14.49 21.01
C LEU A 216 -12.18 13.22 20.86
N ASP A 217 -12.64 12.09 21.39
CA ASP A 217 -11.87 10.84 21.43
C ASP A 217 -12.76 9.58 21.37
N ASN A 218 -12.11 8.42 21.48
CA ASN A 218 -12.73 7.10 21.38
C ASN A 218 -13.57 6.68 22.60
N THR A 219 -13.70 7.54 23.61
CA THR A 219 -14.59 7.35 24.77
C THR A 219 -15.97 7.97 24.55
N SER A 220 -16.10 8.77 23.49
CA SER A 220 -17.33 9.49 23.14
C SER A 220 -18.37 8.58 22.49
N ALA A 221 -19.57 9.12 22.24
CA ALA A 221 -20.66 8.38 21.63
C ALA A 221 -20.27 7.86 20.23
N VAL A 222 -20.64 6.63 19.90
CA VAL A 222 -20.35 6.03 18.59
C VAL A 222 -21.48 6.39 17.63
N ILE A 223 -21.14 7.03 16.50
CA ILE A 223 -22.08 7.23 15.38
C ILE A 223 -22.35 5.88 14.70
N GLY A 224 -21.29 5.12 14.45
CA GLY A 224 -21.40 3.78 13.87
C GLY A 224 -20.05 3.10 13.64
N THR A 225 -20.14 1.80 13.36
CA THR A 225 -19.02 0.95 12.91
C THR A 225 -19.37 0.39 11.54
N TYR A 226 -18.49 0.56 10.56
CA TYR A 226 -18.75 0.28 9.15
C TYR A 226 -17.66 -0.62 8.55
N CYS A 227 -18.07 -1.55 7.68
CA CYS A 227 -17.23 -2.48 6.93
C CYS A 227 -18.00 -2.97 5.69
N GLY A 228 -17.40 -3.82 4.87
CA GLY A 228 -17.99 -4.23 3.59
C GLY A 228 -18.00 -3.06 2.60
N GLN A 229 -18.77 -3.23 1.52
CA GLN A 229 -18.98 -2.15 0.56
C GLN A 229 -20.06 -1.18 1.08
N GLN A 230 -19.72 0.09 1.27
CA GLN A 230 -20.67 1.13 1.68
C GLN A 230 -20.95 2.07 0.51
N ARG A 231 -22.23 2.40 0.28
CA ARG A 231 -22.65 3.33 -0.78
C ARG A 231 -23.31 4.55 -0.16
N ASN A 232 -22.93 5.74 -0.61
CA ASN A 232 -23.49 7.03 -0.17
C ASN A 232 -23.46 7.25 1.36
N LEU A 233 -22.43 6.73 2.04
CA LEU A 233 -22.29 6.92 3.48
C LEU A 233 -21.86 8.36 3.77
N VAL A 234 -22.76 9.15 4.35
CA VAL A 234 -22.52 10.53 4.78
C VAL A 234 -22.83 10.64 6.27
N LEU A 235 -21.88 11.16 7.02
CA LEU A 235 -21.94 11.32 8.47
C LEU A 235 -21.74 12.79 8.85
N TYR A 236 -22.37 13.19 9.95
CA TYR A 236 -22.27 14.53 10.51
C TYR A 236 -21.99 14.42 12.01
N SER A 237 -21.02 15.19 12.52
CA SER A 237 -20.86 15.36 13.98
C SER A 237 -22.03 16.13 14.57
N SER A 238 -22.31 16.01 15.87
CA SER A 238 -23.29 16.84 16.57
C SER A 238 -22.72 18.20 17.00
N ASP A 239 -21.41 18.25 17.29
CA ASP A 239 -20.69 19.44 17.72
C ASP A 239 -19.49 19.74 16.78
N ASN A 240 -18.56 20.58 17.21
CA ASN A 240 -17.37 20.97 16.46
C ASN A 240 -16.24 19.93 16.44
N TYR A 241 -16.49 18.68 16.81
CA TYR A 241 -15.53 17.58 16.79
C TYR A 241 -16.20 16.28 16.33
#